data_AF-A0A2C5WXV5-F1
#
_entry.id   AF-A0A2C5WXV5-F1
#
_cell.length_a   1.000
_cell.length_b   1.000
_cell.length_c   1.000
_cell.angle_alpha   90.00
_cell.angle_beta   90.00
_cell.angle_gamma   90.00
#
_symmetry.space_group_name_H-M   'P 1'
#
loop_
_entity.id
_entity.type
_entity.pdbx_description
1 polymer ?
#
loop_
_entity_poly.entity_id
_entity_poly.type
_entity_poly.pdbx_seq_one_letter_code
_entity_poly.pdbx_strand_id
1 'polypeptide(L)'
;MSIFQAPGLELMQDLLQSHPCRSLQIETLATLLHPNAAIARNIVVYGPEASGKSAIVEGVVSRISQASDDEWMFKCAIVKSVQCITLRHMFERSLALIQEALGIQEKVPRCDNLAQFTSELSQILGMWTAEGADVRPARRHFALVFDGIQGQREATGTLAAGLARLAEIVPCLVCVFIAPVPPPSFLRTTTVLNVHFPNYAKHEFVKILALSTPPSIADLSDQETHDLWIRFCGTVHDSLAKAAIRTLPLLRSSCERLWPLFVAPIELGTHDAKEFSKLLIAARMHFQDEALINPSLVSAQPILTKPAILPFTEVFTGDFAASSSSVLATTTPTSDPMPSKKDLAVLLPTMPRLILIAAYLASHNPVRHDITVFSTFHHGKKKKRGGLASTLPQRAPRSKHRKIARKLLGAHSFVMERMMAILAAVRSEWAAAVGLPVQQTTGIDGDIGLAMATLTSLRLLVRVGAGSDLLDRGSRWRITVTWDDVRSIGRSVGLEIEDWLVE
;
A
#
# COMPACT_ATOMS: atom_id res chain seq x y z
N MET A 1 -44.95 -11.24 27.07
CA MET A 1 -45.24 -11.44 25.63
C MET A 1 -44.47 -10.40 24.82
N SER A 2 -43.22 -10.67 24.45
CA SER A 2 -42.44 -9.87 23.49
C SER A 2 -42.50 -10.54 22.12
N ILE A 3 -43.61 -10.38 21.41
CA ILE A 3 -43.89 -11.09 20.13
C ILE A 3 -42.98 -10.60 18.97
N PHE A 4 -42.19 -9.54 19.18
CA PHE A 4 -41.32 -8.93 18.16
C PHE A 4 -39.87 -8.75 18.62
N GLN A 5 -39.32 -9.70 19.39
CA GLN A 5 -37.89 -9.67 19.66
C GLN A 5 -37.13 -10.20 18.43
N ALA A 6 -36.20 -9.40 17.91
CA ALA A 6 -35.36 -9.81 16.80
C ALA A 6 -34.58 -11.08 17.20
N PRO A 7 -34.68 -12.16 16.40
CA PRO A 7 -34.11 -13.44 16.79
C PRO A 7 -32.56 -13.38 16.76
N GLY A 8 -31.91 -14.05 17.72
CA GLY A 8 -30.46 -14.17 17.80
C GLY A 8 -29.70 -13.05 18.51
N LEU A 9 -30.38 -12.02 19.04
CA LEU A 9 -29.72 -10.90 19.73
C LEU A 9 -28.97 -11.31 21.01
N GLU A 10 -29.49 -12.29 21.74
CA GLU A 10 -28.89 -12.78 22.99
C GLU A 10 -27.55 -13.48 22.75
N LEU A 11 -27.40 -14.16 21.60
CA LEU A 11 -26.17 -14.84 21.19
C LEU A 11 -25.04 -13.87 20.84
N MET A 12 -25.35 -12.60 20.61
CA MET A 12 -24.41 -11.58 20.10
C MET A 12 -23.84 -10.66 21.19
N GLN A 13 -24.20 -10.86 22.47
CA GLN A 13 -23.75 -9.97 23.57
C GLN A 13 -22.22 -9.86 23.66
N ASP A 14 -21.50 -10.97 23.56
CA ASP A 14 -20.03 -10.98 23.56
C ASP A 14 -19.45 -10.22 22.35
N LEU A 15 -20.10 -10.32 21.20
CA LEU A 15 -19.67 -9.66 19.97
C LEU A 15 -19.91 -8.15 20.03
N LEU A 16 -21.01 -7.73 20.66
CA LEU A 16 -21.32 -6.32 20.93
C LEU A 16 -20.31 -5.71 21.91
N GLN A 17 -19.79 -6.49 22.85
CA GLN A 17 -18.72 -6.06 23.77
C GLN A 17 -17.36 -5.95 23.06
N SER A 18 -17.00 -6.91 22.21
CA SER A 18 -15.71 -6.92 21.51
C SER A 18 -15.63 -5.91 20.35
N HIS A 19 -16.75 -5.62 19.70
CA HIS A 19 -16.86 -4.66 18.60
C HIS A 19 -17.83 -3.50 18.93
N PRO A 20 -17.42 -2.56 19.80
CA PRO A 20 -18.24 -1.41 20.11
C PRO A 20 -18.45 -0.54 18.86
N CYS A 21 -19.56 0.20 18.83
CA CYS A 21 -19.98 1.09 17.72
C CYS A 21 -20.49 0.39 16.46
N ARG A 22 -20.71 -0.94 16.50
CA ARG A 22 -21.27 -1.71 15.38
C ARG A 22 -22.54 -2.48 15.73
N SER A 23 -23.26 -2.04 16.76
CA SER A 23 -24.47 -2.71 17.23
C SER A 23 -25.50 -2.88 16.12
N LEU A 24 -25.85 -1.80 15.42
CA LEU A 24 -26.82 -1.86 14.33
C LEU A 24 -26.45 -2.88 13.24
N GLN A 25 -25.18 -2.93 12.82
CA GLN A 25 -24.73 -3.87 11.79
C GLN A 25 -24.71 -5.31 12.29
N ILE A 26 -24.31 -5.53 13.55
CA ILE A 26 -24.32 -6.86 14.18
C ILE A 26 -25.77 -7.36 14.31
N GLU A 27 -26.67 -6.54 14.80
CA GLU A 27 -28.09 -6.86 14.95
C GLU A 27 -28.75 -7.14 13.58
N THR A 28 -28.43 -6.32 12.57
CA THR A 28 -28.93 -6.53 11.20
C THR A 28 -28.39 -7.85 10.61
N LEU A 29 -27.10 -8.15 10.76
CA LEU A 29 -26.54 -9.40 10.25
C LEU A 29 -27.08 -10.62 11.00
N ALA A 30 -27.22 -10.53 12.33
CA ALA A 30 -27.79 -11.59 13.15
C ALA A 30 -29.22 -11.90 12.73
N THR A 31 -30.06 -10.87 12.51
CA THR A 31 -31.44 -11.04 12.07
C THR A 31 -31.57 -11.60 10.65
N LEU A 32 -30.71 -11.17 9.72
CA LEU A 32 -30.72 -11.64 8.33
C LEU A 32 -30.22 -13.07 8.16
N LEU A 33 -29.30 -13.51 9.02
CA LEU A 33 -28.72 -14.86 8.99
C LEU A 33 -29.45 -15.84 9.90
N HIS A 34 -30.37 -15.36 10.75
CA HIS A 34 -31.05 -16.22 11.71
C HIS A 34 -31.91 -17.28 11.01
N PRO A 35 -31.80 -18.57 11.38
CA PRO A 35 -32.57 -19.68 10.79
C PRO A 35 -34.10 -19.57 10.91
N ASN A 36 -34.59 -18.93 11.98
CA ASN A 36 -36.02 -18.66 12.15
C ASN A 36 -36.55 -17.49 11.30
N ALA A 37 -35.66 -16.69 10.70
CA ALA A 37 -36.04 -15.61 9.79
C ALA A 37 -36.20 -16.12 8.35
N ALA A 38 -36.78 -15.29 7.47
CA ALA A 38 -36.82 -15.60 6.04
C ALA A 38 -35.39 -15.64 5.47
N ILE A 39 -35.06 -16.71 4.74
CA ILE A 39 -33.70 -16.92 4.21
C ILE A 39 -33.34 -15.79 3.24
N ALA A 40 -32.37 -14.98 3.64
CA ALA A 40 -31.74 -14.01 2.76
C ALA A 40 -30.79 -14.74 1.78
N ARG A 41 -31.20 -14.91 0.51
CA ARG A 41 -30.37 -15.63 -0.48
C ARG A 41 -29.01 -14.99 -0.72
N ASN A 42 -28.98 -13.66 -0.87
CA ASN A 42 -27.78 -12.88 -1.18
C ASN A 42 -27.66 -11.66 -0.27
N ILE A 43 -26.57 -11.60 0.50
CA ILE A 43 -26.23 -10.48 1.38
C ILE A 43 -24.92 -9.87 0.90
N VAL A 44 -24.90 -8.55 0.70
CA VAL A 44 -23.70 -7.78 0.36
C VAL A 44 -23.33 -6.90 1.53
N VAL A 45 -22.17 -7.17 2.12
CA VAL A 45 -21.59 -6.37 3.21
C VAL A 45 -20.55 -5.45 2.62
N TYR A 46 -20.78 -4.13 2.69
CA TYR A 46 -19.91 -3.16 2.04
C TYR A 46 -19.49 -1.97 2.88
N GLY A 47 -18.31 -1.43 2.60
CA GLY A 47 -17.73 -0.31 3.33
C GLY A 47 -16.21 -0.22 3.16
N PRO A 48 -15.56 0.89 3.54
CA PRO A 48 -14.13 1.07 3.36
C PRO A 48 -13.30 -0.02 4.06
N GLU A 49 -12.06 -0.18 3.65
CA GLU A 49 -11.11 -1.09 4.31
C GLU A 49 -10.99 -0.76 5.80
N ALA A 50 -10.67 -1.77 6.62
CA ALA A 50 -10.53 -1.64 8.07
C ALA A 50 -11.80 -1.20 8.86
N SER A 51 -12.99 -1.29 8.27
CA SER A 51 -14.25 -1.05 9.00
C SER A 51 -14.73 -2.22 9.88
N GLY A 52 -13.98 -3.32 9.95
CA GLY A 52 -14.31 -4.50 10.78
C GLY A 52 -15.28 -5.50 10.15
N LYS A 53 -15.65 -5.33 8.86
CA LYS A 53 -16.58 -6.20 8.13
C LYS A 53 -16.26 -7.69 8.29
N SER A 54 -15.03 -8.10 7.94
CA SER A 54 -14.62 -9.50 7.95
C SER A 54 -14.70 -10.11 9.35
N ALA A 55 -14.19 -9.41 10.37
CA ALA A 55 -14.22 -9.86 11.76
C ALA A 55 -15.65 -9.98 12.31
N ILE A 56 -16.53 -9.02 11.99
CA ILE A 56 -17.92 -9.04 12.47
C ILE A 56 -18.72 -10.13 11.76
N VAL A 57 -18.57 -10.29 10.45
CA VAL A 57 -19.27 -11.37 9.71
C VAL A 57 -18.79 -12.73 10.20
N GLU A 58 -17.48 -12.93 10.38
CA GLU A 58 -16.90 -14.15 10.95
C GLU A 58 -17.43 -14.43 12.36
N GLY A 59 -17.49 -13.40 13.22
CA GLY A 59 -18.04 -13.51 14.57
C GLY A 59 -19.52 -13.90 14.59
N VAL A 60 -20.37 -13.21 13.82
CA VAL A 60 -21.82 -13.49 13.76
C VAL A 60 -22.07 -14.92 13.26
N VAL A 61 -21.46 -15.27 12.13
CA VAL A 61 -21.67 -16.56 11.48
C VAL A 61 -21.17 -17.70 12.37
N SER A 62 -20.03 -17.55 13.03
CA SER A 62 -19.48 -18.56 13.95
C SER A 62 -20.39 -18.79 15.15
N ARG A 63 -20.95 -17.72 15.74
CA ARG A 63 -21.84 -17.83 16.92
C ARG A 63 -23.18 -18.47 16.56
N ILE A 64 -23.75 -18.13 15.40
CA ILE A 64 -24.98 -18.79 14.91
C ILE A 64 -24.69 -20.27 14.61
N SER A 65 -23.51 -20.60 14.07
CA SER A 65 -23.14 -21.99 13.80
C SER A 65 -22.93 -22.83 15.06
N GLN A 66 -22.57 -22.21 16.19
CA GLN A 66 -22.40 -22.88 17.49
C GLN A 66 -23.73 -23.06 18.23
N ALA A 67 -24.68 -22.15 18.03
CA ALA A 67 -25.99 -22.16 18.69
C ALA A 67 -27.01 -23.10 18.02
N SER A 68 -26.56 -24.17 17.37
CA SER A 68 -27.46 -25.11 16.68
C SER A 68 -28.40 -25.78 17.68
N ASP A 69 -29.70 -25.61 17.47
CA ASP A 69 -30.77 -26.22 18.27
C ASP A 69 -31.33 -27.48 17.60
N ASP A 70 -32.17 -28.24 18.33
CA ASP A 70 -32.87 -29.41 17.79
C ASP A 70 -33.84 -29.06 16.63
N GLU A 71 -34.21 -27.79 16.48
CA GLU A 71 -35.14 -27.31 15.43
C GLU A 71 -34.43 -26.91 14.13
N TRP A 72 -33.20 -26.41 14.22
CA TRP A 72 -32.47 -25.86 13.08
C TRP A 72 -30.96 -26.12 13.15
N MET A 73 -30.34 -26.37 12.00
CA MET A 73 -28.87 -26.48 11.87
C MET A 73 -28.34 -25.42 10.93
N PHE A 74 -27.37 -24.65 11.41
CA PHE A 74 -26.65 -23.66 10.63
C PHE A 74 -25.17 -24.02 10.55
N LYS A 75 -24.65 -24.14 9.33
CA LYS A 75 -23.22 -24.34 9.06
C LYS A 75 -22.72 -23.24 8.16
N CYS A 76 -21.42 -23.01 8.17
CA CYS A 76 -20.82 -21.94 7.39
C CYS A 76 -19.44 -22.31 6.85
N ALA A 77 -19.06 -21.64 5.76
CA ALA A 77 -17.71 -21.65 5.24
C ALA A 77 -17.29 -20.22 4.87
N ILE A 78 -16.12 -19.80 5.33
CA ILE A 78 -15.55 -18.47 5.07
C ILE A 78 -14.37 -18.59 4.12
N VAL A 79 -14.54 -18.05 2.92
CA VAL A 79 -13.56 -18.09 1.83
C VAL A 79 -12.90 -16.74 1.68
N LYS A 80 -11.60 -16.66 1.97
CA LYS A 80 -10.79 -15.46 1.74
C LYS A 80 -10.39 -15.38 0.26
N SER A 81 -11.19 -14.67 -0.53
CA SER A 81 -11.05 -14.61 -1.99
C SER A 81 -9.70 -14.02 -2.43
N VAL A 82 -9.13 -13.11 -1.63
CA VAL A 82 -7.81 -12.49 -1.89
C VAL A 82 -6.65 -13.50 -1.81
N GLN A 83 -6.79 -14.57 -1.02
CA GLN A 83 -5.77 -15.62 -0.89
C GLN A 83 -5.78 -16.58 -2.08
N CYS A 84 -6.90 -16.67 -2.80
CA CYS A 84 -7.06 -17.56 -3.94
C CYS A 84 -6.61 -16.85 -5.22
N ILE A 85 -5.42 -17.15 -5.75
CA ILE A 85 -4.88 -16.46 -6.94
C ILE A 85 -5.78 -16.64 -8.19
N THR A 86 -6.28 -17.86 -8.41
CA THR A 86 -7.09 -18.23 -9.59
C THR A 86 -8.52 -18.57 -9.20
N LEU A 87 -9.44 -18.51 -10.16
CA LEU A 87 -10.84 -18.90 -9.94
C LEU A 87 -10.98 -20.38 -9.57
N ARG A 88 -10.20 -21.26 -10.21
CA ARG A 88 -10.13 -22.68 -9.88
C ARG A 88 -9.75 -22.89 -8.41
N HIS A 89 -8.70 -22.23 -7.95
CA HIS A 89 -8.27 -22.33 -6.55
C HIS A 89 -9.37 -21.85 -5.60
N MET A 90 -10.10 -20.79 -5.95
CA MET A 90 -11.24 -20.32 -5.16
C MET A 90 -12.36 -21.36 -5.06
N PHE A 91 -12.73 -22.01 -6.17
CA PHE A 91 -13.78 -23.04 -6.19
C PHE A 91 -13.37 -24.29 -5.39
N GLU A 92 -12.18 -24.84 -5.66
CA GLU A 92 -11.66 -26.01 -4.93
C GLU A 92 -11.53 -25.71 -3.43
N ARG A 93 -11.03 -24.53 -3.05
CA ARG A 93 -10.94 -24.13 -1.64
C ARG A 93 -12.31 -23.94 -0.99
N SER A 94 -13.29 -23.41 -1.73
CA SER A 94 -14.66 -23.26 -1.25
C SER A 94 -15.28 -24.63 -0.95
N LEU A 95 -15.12 -25.61 -1.85
CA LEU A 95 -15.60 -26.97 -1.63
C LEU A 95 -14.89 -27.67 -0.46
N ALA A 96 -13.57 -27.51 -0.36
CA ALA A 96 -12.80 -28.05 0.77
C ALA A 96 -13.32 -27.54 2.12
N LEU A 97 -13.60 -26.23 2.22
CA LEU A 97 -14.13 -25.62 3.44
C LEU A 97 -15.57 -26.04 3.74
N ILE A 98 -16.38 -26.27 2.69
CA ILE A 98 -17.73 -26.81 2.84
C ILE A 98 -17.68 -28.25 3.37
N GLN A 99 -16.83 -29.10 2.78
CA GLN A 99 -16.63 -30.48 3.23
C GLN A 99 -16.12 -30.52 4.68
N GLU A 100 -15.16 -29.67 5.03
CA GLU A 100 -14.64 -29.53 6.39
C GLU A 100 -15.75 -29.11 7.38
N ALA A 101 -16.57 -28.12 7.04
CA ALA A 101 -17.68 -27.67 7.87
C ALA A 101 -18.78 -28.73 8.07
N LEU A 102 -18.94 -29.63 7.10
CA LEU A 102 -19.89 -30.74 7.15
C LEU A 102 -19.29 -32.04 7.72
N GLY A 103 -17.97 -32.09 7.96
CA GLY A 103 -17.28 -33.29 8.45
C GLY A 103 -17.07 -34.38 7.38
N ILE A 104 -17.20 -34.05 6.10
CA ILE A 104 -17.04 -34.98 4.98
C ILE A 104 -15.54 -35.13 4.67
N GLN A 105 -14.99 -36.32 4.89
CA GLN A 105 -13.59 -36.63 4.62
C GLN A 105 -13.40 -37.23 3.22
N GLU A 106 -13.88 -36.52 2.20
CA GLU A 106 -13.71 -36.91 0.80
C GLU A 106 -12.63 -36.08 0.11
N LYS A 107 -12.09 -36.62 -0.99
CA LYS A 107 -11.16 -35.87 -1.82
C LYS A 107 -11.91 -34.71 -2.49
N VAL A 108 -11.39 -33.50 -2.32
CA VAL A 108 -11.94 -32.30 -2.96
C VAL A 108 -11.99 -32.49 -4.49
N PRO A 109 -13.16 -32.36 -5.13
CA PRO A 109 -13.29 -32.53 -6.56
C PRO A 109 -12.63 -31.35 -7.29
N ARG A 110 -12.07 -31.64 -8.46
CA ARG A 110 -11.44 -30.62 -9.31
C ARG A 110 -12.52 -29.78 -9.99
N CYS A 111 -12.47 -28.46 -9.77
CA CYS A 111 -13.46 -27.52 -10.33
C CYS A 111 -12.79 -26.45 -11.18
N ASP A 112 -12.79 -26.64 -12.50
CA ASP A 112 -12.17 -25.70 -13.44
C ASP A 112 -13.13 -24.54 -13.81
N ASN A 113 -14.45 -24.71 -13.65
CA ASN A 113 -15.45 -23.70 -14.01
C ASN A 113 -16.59 -23.56 -12.98
N LEU A 114 -17.37 -22.47 -13.10
CA LEU A 114 -18.48 -22.19 -12.19
C LEU A 114 -19.61 -23.23 -12.28
N ALA A 115 -19.83 -23.83 -13.45
CA ALA A 115 -20.89 -24.83 -13.64
C ALA A 115 -20.59 -26.13 -12.87
N GLN A 116 -19.34 -26.61 -12.96
CA GLN A 116 -18.81 -27.73 -12.18
C GLN A 116 -18.88 -27.44 -10.68
N PHE A 117 -18.45 -26.23 -10.27
CA PHE A 117 -18.58 -25.82 -8.89
C PHE A 117 -20.05 -25.85 -8.41
N THR A 118 -20.99 -25.41 -9.25
CA THR A 118 -22.42 -25.43 -8.95
C THR A 118 -22.97 -26.85 -8.81
N SER A 119 -22.60 -27.78 -9.69
CA SER A 119 -23.06 -29.16 -9.63
C SER A 119 -22.53 -29.89 -8.39
N GLU A 120 -21.23 -29.75 -8.11
CA GLU A 120 -20.59 -30.37 -6.94
C GLU A 120 -21.17 -29.80 -5.64
N LEU A 121 -21.34 -28.48 -5.56
CA LEU A 121 -21.95 -27.83 -4.40
C LEU A 121 -23.40 -28.26 -4.19
N SER A 122 -24.17 -28.42 -5.28
CA SER A 122 -25.56 -28.91 -5.21
C SER A 122 -25.63 -30.37 -4.77
N GLN A 123 -24.67 -31.21 -5.18
CA GLN A 123 -24.59 -32.60 -4.76
C GLN A 123 -24.26 -32.70 -3.27
N ILE A 124 -23.19 -32.02 -2.81
CA ILE A 124 -22.74 -32.07 -1.41
C ILE A 124 -23.83 -31.53 -0.47
N LEU A 125 -24.38 -30.35 -0.76
CA LEU A 125 -25.43 -29.76 0.07
C LEU A 125 -26.76 -30.50 -0.07
N GLY A 126 -27.06 -31.05 -1.25
CA GLY A 126 -28.23 -31.88 -1.48
C GLY A 126 -28.21 -33.15 -0.63
N MET A 127 -27.10 -33.88 -0.62
CA MET A 127 -26.89 -35.05 0.25
C MET A 127 -27.01 -34.67 1.72
N TRP A 128 -26.37 -33.58 2.14
CA TRP A 128 -26.49 -33.08 3.51
C TRP A 128 -27.93 -32.72 3.89
N THR A 129 -28.73 -32.15 2.99
CA THR A 129 -30.15 -31.90 3.28
C THR A 129 -30.99 -33.18 3.29
N ALA A 130 -30.65 -34.16 2.46
CA ALA A 130 -31.40 -35.41 2.29
C ALA A 130 -31.13 -36.43 3.41
N GLU A 131 -29.89 -36.55 3.89
CA GLU A 131 -29.51 -37.36 5.06
C GLU A 131 -30.26 -36.95 6.35
N GLY A 132 -30.90 -35.78 6.31
CA GLY A 132 -31.69 -35.23 7.41
C GLY A 132 -33.19 -35.31 7.30
N ALA A 133 -33.75 -35.88 6.22
CA ALA A 133 -35.20 -35.87 6.04
C ALA A 133 -35.95 -36.64 7.14
N ASP A 134 -35.31 -37.65 7.74
CA ASP A 134 -35.90 -38.52 8.78
C ASP A 134 -35.38 -38.22 10.20
N VAL A 135 -34.36 -37.37 10.37
CA VAL A 135 -33.73 -37.04 11.66
C VAL A 135 -33.64 -35.53 11.84
N ARG A 136 -34.25 -35.02 12.92
CA ARG A 136 -34.16 -33.63 13.37
C ARG A 136 -32.72 -33.12 13.26
N PRO A 137 -32.48 -31.88 12.77
CA PRO A 137 -33.43 -30.76 12.68
C PRO A 137 -34.13 -30.57 11.33
N ALA A 138 -35.34 -30.00 11.37
CA ALA A 138 -36.22 -29.79 10.22
C ALA A 138 -35.77 -28.69 9.25
N ARG A 139 -34.90 -27.76 9.70
CA ARG A 139 -34.40 -26.65 8.88
C ARG A 139 -32.87 -26.66 8.86
N ARG A 140 -32.30 -26.72 7.66
CA ARG A 140 -30.85 -26.75 7.44
C ARG A 140 -30.45 -25.58 6.56
N HIS A 141 -29.54 -24.75 7.05
CA HIS A 141 -29.03 -23.58 6.32
C HIS A 141 -27.51 -23.61 6.27
N PHE A 142 -26.97 -23.22 5.12
CA PHE A 142 -25.54 -23.13 4.90
C PHE A 142 -25.17 -21.72 4.42
N ALA A 143 -24.29 -21.04 5.17
CA ALA A 143 -23.79 -19.73 4.78
C ALA A 143 -22.40 -19.82 4.14
N LEU A 144 -22.28 -19.42 2.88
CA LEU A 144 -21.02 -19.31 2.16
C LEU A 144 -20.60 -17.83 2.09
N VAL A 145 -19.53 -17.49 2.81
CA VAL A 145 -19.02 -16.12 2.92
C VAL A 145 -17.82 -15.94 2.01
N PHE A 146 -17.92 -15.04 1.04
CA PHE A 146 -16.81 -14.62 0.18
C PHE A 146 -16.22 -13.31 0.69
N ASP A 147 -15.09 -13.40 1.40
CA ASP A 147 -14.37 -12.24 1.90
C ASP A 147 -13.45 -11.64 0.82
N GLY A 148 -13.64 -10.35 0.53
CA GLY A 148 -12.80 -9.60 -0.40
C GLY A 148 -12.93 -10.02 -1.87
N ILE A 149 -14.14 -10.37 -2.33
CA ILE A 149 -14.40 -10.86 -3.69
C ILE A 149 -13.93 -9.92 -4.81
N GLN A 150 -13.87 -8.61 -4.55
CA GLN A 150 -13.35 -7.62 -5.51
C GLN A 150 -11.82 -7.61 -5.60
N GLY A 151 -11.12 -8.10 -4.58
CA GLY A 151 -9.66 -8.19 -4.57
C GLY A 151 -9.11 -9.39 -5.35
N GLN A 152 -9.99 -10.16 -6.00
CA GLN A 152 -9.61 -11.33 -6.77
C GLN A 152 -8.93 -10.93 -8.09
N ARG A 153 -7.73 -11.46 -8.36
CA ARG A 153 -6.86 -11.05 -9.47
C ARG A 153 -7.45 -11.38 -10.84
N GLU A 154 -8.12 -12.53 -10.94
CA GLU A 154 -8.74 -13.04 -12.18
C GLU A 154 -10.27 -12.88 -12.20
N ALA A 155 -10.83 -11.98 -11.39
CA ALA A 155 -12.28 -11.79 -11.34
C ALA A 155 -12.82 -11.32 -12.70
N THR A 156 -13.57 -12.20 -13.37
CA THR A 156 -14.39 -11.79 -14.52
C THR A 156 -15.54 -10.92 -14.01
N GLY A 157 -15.97 -9.94 -14.81
CA GLY A 157 -17.09 -9.05 -14.46
C GLY A 157 -18.44 -9.76 -14.24
N THR A 158 -18.51 -11.06 -14.52
CA THR A 158 -19.68 -11.94 -14.33
C THR A 158 -19.55 -12.87 -13.13
N LEU A 159 -18.39 -12.96 -12.47
CA LEU A 159 -18.14 -13.92 -11.38
C LEU A 159 -19.12 -13.73 -10.21
N ALA A 160 -19.21 -12.50 -9.68
CA ALA A 160 -20.07 -12.21 -8.52
C ALA A 160 -21.56 -12.46 -8.85
N ALA A 161 -22.00 -12.10 -10.05
CA ALA A 161 -23.34 -12.40 -10.53
C ALA A 161 -23.60 -13.90 -10.70
N GLY A 162 -22.60 -14.67 -11.14
CA GLY A 162 -22.66 -16.12 -11.23
C GLY A 162 -22.76 -16.79 -9.86
N LEU A 163 -21.95 -16.34 -8.89
CA LEU A 163 -22.01 -16.83 -7.51
C LEU A 163 -23.35 -16.49 -6.83
N ALA A 164 -23.92 -15.32 -7.10
CA ALA A 164 -25.22 -14.93 -6.53
C ALA A 164 -26.38 -15.84 -6.95
N ARG A 165 -26.28 -16.48 -8.13
CA ARG A 165 -27.28 -17.45 -8.62
C ARG A 165 -27.16 -18.82 -7.97
N LEU A 166 -26.07 -19.12 -7.24
CA LEU A 166 -25.94 -20.38 -6.51
C LEU A 166 -27.04 -20.53 -5.45
N ALA A 167 -27.37 -19.44 -4.76
CA ALA A 167 -28.46 -19.41 -3.78
C ALA A 167 -29.85 -19.53 -4.43
N GLU A 168 -29.97 -19.41 -5.76
CA GLU A 168 -31.20 -19.72 -6.50
C GLU A 168 -31.34 -21.22 -6.74
N ILE A 169 -30.22 -21.88 -7.04
CA ILE A 169 -30.13 -23.31 -7.36
C ILE A 169 -30.19 -24.19 -6.11
N VAL A 170 -29.52 -23.76 -5.04
CA VAL A 170 -29.45 -24.51 -3.78
C VAL A 170 -30.28 -23.81 -2.70
N PRO A 171 -31.43 -24.39 -2.27
CA PRO A 171 -32.40 -23.70 -1.43
C PRO A 171 -31.93 -23.47 0.01
N CYS A 172 -30.97 -24.26 0.50
CA CYS A 172 -30.40 -24.10 1.84
C CYS A 172 -29.23 -23.09 1.88
N LEU A 173 -28.79 -22.58 0.72
CA LEU A 173 -27.59 -21.75 0.61
C LEU A 173 -27.88 -20.25 0.78
N VAL A 174 -27.08 -19.60 1.62
CA VAL A 174 -26.98 -18.15 1.75
C VAL A 174 -25.60 -17.71 1.30
N CYS A 175 -25.52 -16.81 0.33
CA CYS A 175 -24.26 -16.23 -0.12
C CYS A 175 -24.04 -14.85 0.51
N VAL A 176 -22.94 -14.68 1.24
CA VAL A 176 -22.53 -13.40 1.82
C VAL A 176 -21.30 -12.89 1.08
N PHE A 177 -21.38 -11.70 0.50
CA PHE A 177 -20.28 -11.07 -0.24
C PHE A 177 -19.74 -9.88 0.53
N ILE A 178 -18.46 -9.91 0.91
CA ILE A 178 -17.79 -8.77 1.54
C ILE A 178 -17.00 -8.02 0.47
N ALA A 179 -17.33 -6.76 0.27
CA ALA A 179 -16.73 -5.91 -0.76
C ALA A 179 -16.42 -4.51 -0.21
N PRO A 180 -15.28 -3.89 -0.55
CA PRO A 180 -15.01 -2.52 -0.10
C PRO A 180 -16.00 -1.51 -0.70
N VAL A 181 -16.17 -1.52 -2.03
CA VAL A 181 -17.06 -0.60 -2.76
C VAL A 181 -17.72 -1.36 -3.91
N PRO A 182 -18.94 -1.90 -3.74
CA PRO A 182 -19.60 -2.67 -4.79
C PRO A 182 -19.93 -1.77 -6.00
N PRO A 183 -19.67 -2.21 -7.25
CA PRO A 183 -20.07 -1.47 -8.44
C PRO A 183 -21.59 -1.42 -8.57
N PRO A 184 -22.14 -0.46 -9.33
CA PRO A 184 -23.56 -0.47 -9.68
C PRO A 184 -23.87 -1.78 -10.41
N SER A 185 -24.93 -2.48 -9.99
CA SER A 185 -25.30 -3.81 -10.51
C SER A 185 -24.31 -4.94 -10.18
N PHE A 186 -23.68 -4.91 -9.00
CA PHE A 186 -22.68 -5.90 -8.56
C PHE A 186 -23.12 -7.37 -8.75
N LEU A 187 -24.31 -7.76 -8.28
CA LEU A 187 -24.79 -9.15 -8.38
C LEU A 187 -25.76 -9.39 -9.54
N ARG A 188 -26.28 -8.34 -10.19
CA ARG A 188 -27.26 -8.43 -11.30
C ARG A 188 -28.48 -9.32 -10.98
N THR A 189 -28.94 -9.31 -9.72
CA THR A 189 -30.09 -10.07 -9.21
C THR A 189 -31.08 -9.12 -8.51
N THR A 190 -32.36 -9.48 -8.47
CA THR A 190 -33.47 -8.63 -7.99
C THR A 190 -33.63 -8.58 -6.46
N THR A 191 -32.98 -9.47 -5.70
CA THR A 191 -33.14 -9.58 -4.24
C THR A 191 -31.79 -9.58 -3.51
N VAL A 192 -31.12 -8.41 -3.50
CA VAL A 192 -29.83 -8.24 -2.82
C VAL A 192 -30.03 -7.38 -1.57
N LEU A 193 -29.68 -7.94 -0.41
CA LEU A 193 -29.71 -7.20 0.85
C LEU A 193 -28.33 -6.58 1.09
N ASN A 194 -28.28 -5.26 1.23
CA ASN A 194 -27.03 -4.53 1.41
C ASN A 194 -26.88 -4.08 2.86
N VAL A 195 -25.79 -4.48 3.52
CA VAL A 195 -25.44 -4.02 4.87
C VAL A 195 -24.24 -3.09 4.76
N HIS A 196 -24.46 -1.82 5.08
CA HIS A 196 -23.42 -0.80 5.01
C HIS A 196 -22.62 -0.69 6.32
N PHE A 197 -21.30 -0.74 6.18
CA PHE A 197 -20.33 -0.45 7.23
C PHE A 197 -19.67 0.90 6.94
N PRO A 198 -20.17 2.03 7.48
CA PRO A 198 -19.54 3.33 7.30
C PRO A 198 -18.14 3.36 7.92
N ASN A 199 -17.31 4.35 7.57
CA ASN A 199 -16.07 4.56 8.30
C ASN A 199 -16.36 4.99 9.74
N TYR A 200 -15.44 4.68 10.66
CA TYR A 200 -15.57 5.09 12.05
C TYR A 200 -15.45 6.61 12.19
N ALA A 201 -16.26 7.20 13.07
CA ALA A 201 -16.09 8.58 13.50
C ALA A 201 -14.97 8.70 14.54
N LYS A 202 -14.46 9.92 14.78
CA LYS A 202 -13.39 10.19 15.76
C LYS A 202 -13.68 9.57 17.14
N HIS A 203 -14.89 9.79 17.65
CA HIS A 203 -15.28 9.29 18.97
C HIS A 203 -15.32 7.75 19.01
N GLU A 204 -15.69 7.11 17.90
CA GLU A 204 -15.71 5.65 17.77
C GLU A 204 -14.30 5.08 17.72
N PHE A 205 -13.38 5.71 16.98
CA PHE A 205 -11.97 5.32 16.96
C PHE A 205 -11.36 5.35 18.37
N VAL A 206 -11.56 6.44 19.10
CA VAL A 206 -11.05 6.58 20.48
C VAL A 206 -11.68 5.52 21.39
N LYS A 207 -12.98 5.28 21.28
CA LYS A 207 -13.68 4.25 22.06
C LYS A 207 -13.16 2.83 21.78
N ILE A 208 -12.86 2.51 20.53
CA ILE A 208 -12.31 1.20 20.15
C ILE A 208 -10.87 1.03 20.66
N LEU A 209 -10.05 2.09 20.59
CA LEU A 209 -8.67 2.05 21.11
C LEU A 209 -8.60 2.02 22.63
N ALA A 210 -9.59 2.59 23.31
CA ALA A 210 -9.70 2.54 24.77
C ALA A 210 -9.87 1.11 25.31
N LEU A 211 -10.35 0.15 24.49
CA LEU A 211 -10.44 -1.25 24.88
C LEU A 211 -9.08 -1.93 25.06
N SER A 212 -8.05 -1.46 24.35
CA SER A 212 -6.69 -1.99 24.42
C SER A 212 -5.79 -0.94 25.06
N THR A 213 -5.79 -0.89 26.39
CA THR A 213 -4.90 0.01 27.14
C THR A 213 -3.46 -0.50 27.12
N PRO A 214 -2.47 0.38 26.88
CA PRO A 214 -1.06 0.01 27.06
C PRO A 214 -0.76 -0.33 28.53
N PRO A 215 0.35 -1.04 28.80
CA PRO A 215 0.77 -1.34 30.17
C PRO A 215 0.93 -0.07 31.01
N SER A 216 0.68 -0.18 32.31
CA SER A 216 0.76 0.94 33.24
C SER A 216 2.17 1.50 33.33
N ILE A 217 2.24 2.83 33.42
CA ILE A 217 3.47 3.58 33.59
C ILE A 217 3.83 3.50 35.08
N ALA A 218 5.09 3.25 35.41
CA ALA A 218 5.53 2.87 36.77
C ALA A 218 5.10 3.84 37.90
N ASP A 219 4.81 5.11 37.56
CA ASP A 219 4.48 6.16 38.52
C ASP A 219 2.99 6.58 38.52
N LEU A 220 2.12 5.93 37.71
CA LEU A 220 0.72 6.32 37.52
C LEU A 220 -0.26 5.19 37.83
N SER A 221 -1.44 5.56 38.34
CA SER A 221 -2.54 4.59 38.51
C SER A 221 -3.07 4.11 37.15
N ASP A 222 -3.67 2.92 37.12
CA ASP A 222 -4.27 2.35 35.90
C ASP A 222 -5.37 3.25 35.33
N GLN A 223 -6.12 3.94 36.21
CA GLN A 223 -7.18 4.89 35.81
C GLN A 223 -6.59 6.16 35.18
N GLU A 224 -5.55 6.74 35.77
CA GLU A 224 -4.88 7.91 35.21
C GLU A 224 -4.19 7.59 33.88
N THR A 225 -3.63 6.38 33.75
CA THR A 225 -3.06 5.88 32.49
C THR A 225 -4.13 5.73 31.42
N HIS A 226 -5.30 5.20 31.77
CA HIS A 226 -6.43 5.06 30.84
C HIS A 226 -6.95 6.42 30.36
N ASP A 227 -7.12 7.38 31.27
CA ASP A 227 -7.56 8.74 30.94
C ASP A 227 -6.55 9.46 30.04
N LEU A 228 -5.26 9.31 30.32
CA LEU A 228 -4.18 9.85 29.50
C LEU A 228 -4.18 9.22 28.10
N TRP A 229 -4.36 7.90 28.02
CA TRP A 229 -4.45 7.16 26.76
C TRP A 229 -5.61 7.63 25.88
N ILE A 230 -6.81 7.81 26.45
CA ILE A 230 -7.97 8.31 25.71
C ILE A 230 -7.69 9.69 25.11
N ARG A 231 -7.12 10.62 25.90
CA ARG A 231 -6.76 11.96 25.44
C ARG A 231 -5.70 11.90 24.35
N PHE A 232 -4.68 11.06 24.54
CA PHE A 232 -3.61 10.84 23.57
C PHE A 232 -4.12 10.29 22.24
N CYS A 233 -4.97 9.26 22.24
CA CYS A 233 -5.59 8.72 21.01
C CYS A 233 -6.39 9.80 20.28
N GLY A 234 -7.12 10.64 21.01
CA GLY A 234 -7.85 11.78 20.46
C GLY A 234 -6.92 12.79 19.76
N THR A 235 -5.78 13.12 20.36
CA THR A 235 -4.81 14.06 19.77
C THR A 235 -4.05 13.47 18.60
N VAL A 236 -3.68 12.19 18.66
CA VAL A 236 -3.07 11.45 17.54
C VAL A 236 -4.02 11.44 16.35
N HIS A 237 -5.29 11.17 16.58
CA HIS A 237 -6.30 11.23 15.51
C HIS A 237 -6.38 12.64 14.92
N ASP A 238 -6.45 13.70 15.72
CA ASP A 238 -6.56 15.07 15.19
C ASP A 238 -5.33 15.55 14.42
N SER A 239 -4.13 15.20 14.88
CA SER A 239 -2.88 15.56 14.21
C SER A 239 -2.70 14.80 12.90
N LEU A 240 -3.05 13.50 12.88
CA LEU A 240 -2.76 12.60 11.76
C LEU A 240 -3.95 12.33 10.82
N ALA A 241 -5.17 12.77 11.17
CA ALA A 241 -6.37 12.61 10.34
C ALA A 241 -6.26 13.33 8.98
N LYS A 242 -5.49 14.43 8.91
CA LYS A 242 -5.23 15.14 7.65
C LYS A 242 -4.27 14.38 6.73
N ALA A 243 -3.31 13.64 7.30
CA ALA A 243 -2.20 13.05 6.57
C ALA A 243 -2.53 11.66 6.02
N ALA A 244 -3.12 10.75 6.80
CA ALA A 244 -3.37 9.37 6.29
C ALA A 244 -4.27 8.48 7.16
N ILE A 245 -4.56 8.83 8.41
CA ILE A 245 -5.17 7.86 9.33
C ILE A 245 -6.69 7.84 9.18
N ARG A 246 -7.17 7.08 8.19
CA ARG A 246 -8.59 6.75 8.03
C ARG A 246 -8.95 5.33 8.45
N THR A 247 -7.94 4.51 8.78
CA THR A 247 -8.08 3.07 9.06
C THR A 247 -7.67 2.75 10.49
N LEU A 248 -8.45 1.90 11.17
CA LEU A 248 -8.22 1.52 12.57
C LEU A 248 -6.85 0.86 12.83
N PRO A 249 -6.37 -0.12 12.02
CA PRO A 249 -5.06 -0.75 12.25
C PRO A 249 -3.89 0.23 12.15
N LEU A 250 -3.97 1.18 11.21
CA LEU A 250 -2.94 2.21 11.06
C LEU A 250 -2.92 3.10 12.31
N LEU A 251 -4.09 3.59 12.75
CA LEU A 251 -4.20 4.40 13.97
C LEU A 251 -3.63 3.66 15.18
N ARG A 252 -3.99 2.39 15.37
CA ARG A 252 -3.46 1.56 16.46
C ARG A 252 -1.94 1.47 16.40
N SER A 253 -1.37 1.12 15.25
CA SER A 253 0.08 1.01 15.08
C SER A 253 0.82 2.34 15.29
N SER A 254 0.21 3.46 14.89
CA SER A 254 0.77 4.80 15.12
C SER A 254 0.72 5.16 16.60
N CYS A 255 -0.39 4.89 17.29
CA CYS A 255 -0.51 5.10 18.72
C CYS A 255 0.51 4.25 19.51
N GLU A 256 0.66 2.96 19.19
CA GLU A 256 1.64 2.05 19.82
C GLU A 256 3.09 2.53 19.67
N ARG A 257 3.44 3.13 18.52
CA ARG A 257 4.78 3.67 18.27
C ARG A 257 5.04 5.02 18.94
N LEU A 258 4.03 5.89 18.95
CA LEU A 258 4.14 7.23 19.51
C LEU A 258 4.00 7.23 21.04
N TRP A 259 3.36 6.19 21.62
CA TRP A 259 3.11 6.12 23.05
C TRP A 259 4.38 6.14 23.91
N PRO A 260 5.41 5.29 23.65
CA PRO A 260 6.66 5.35 24.42
C PRO A 260 7.36 6.71 24.31
N LEU A 261 7.33 7.33 23.13
CA LEU A 261 7.93 8.64 22.90
C LEU A 261 7.19 9.76 23.65
N PHE A 262 5.87 9.62 23.76
CA PHE A 262 5.02 10.56 24.50
C PHE A 262 5.16 10.41 26.02
N VAL A 263 5.40 9.19 26.51
CA VAL A 263 5.53 8.86 27.93
C VAL A 263 6.96 9.07 28.46
N ALA A 264 7.99 9.04 27.61
CA ALA A 264 9.38 9.21 28.03
C ALA A 264 9.64 10.47 28.92
N PRO A 265 9.06 11.65 28.67
CA PRO A 265 9.19 12.80 29.57
C PRO A 265 8.57 12.59 30.97
N ILE A 266 7.54 11.76 31.07
CA ILE A 266 6.87 11.39 32.33
C ILE A 266 7.77 10.44 33.13
N GLU A 267 8.30 9.40 32.49
CA GLU A 267 9.24 8.45 33.12
C GLU A 267 10.54 9.12 33.59
N LEU A 268 10.97 10.18 32.89
CA LEU A 268 12.12 11.00 33.28
C LEU A 268 11.80 12.02 34.38
N GLY A 269 10.55 12.11 34.85
CA GLY A 269 10.12 13.06 35.89
C GLY A 269 10.16 14.53 35.45
N THR A 270 10.23 14.81 34.14
CA THR A 270 10.31 16.18 33.62
C THR A 270 8.95 16.88 33.56
N HIS A 271 7.87 16.13 33.39
CA HIS A 271 6.50 16.62 33.29
C HIS A 271 5.51 15.66 33.94
N ASP A 272 4.50 16.20 34.63
CA ASP A 272 3.43 15.39 35.21
C ASP A 272 2.38 14.98 34.17
N ALA A 273 1.71 13.84 34.39
CA ALA A 273 0.61 13.36 33.53
C ALA A 273 -0.58 14.34 33.45
N LYS A 274 -0.73 15.22 34.44
CA LYS A 274 -1.77 16.27 34.46
C LYS A 274 -1.44 17.42 33.50
N GLU A 275 -0.17 17.62 33.17
CA GLU A 275 0.31 18.70 32.29
C GLU A 275 0.28 18.31 30.80
N PHE A 276 -0.87 17.80 30.35
CA PHE A 276 -1.05 17.28 28.99
C PHE A 276 -0.65 18.27 27.87
N SER A 277 -0.89 19.57 28.06
CA SER A 277 -0.51 20.61 27.09
C SER A 277 1.00 20.76 26.92
N LYS A 278 1.79 20.61 27.99
CA LYS A 278 3.26 20.69 27.93
C LYS A 278 3.83 19.43 27.27
N LEU A 279 3.28 18.26 27.59
CA LEU A 279 3.63 17.00 26.94
C LEU A 279 3.41 17.04 25.43
N LEU A 280 2.29 17.62 24.97
CA LEU A 280 2.03 17.80 23.53
C LEU A 280 3.05 18.71 22.85
N ILE A 281 3.53 19.75 23.53
CA ILE A 281 4.55 20.65 22.99
C ILE A 281 5.88 19.92 22.85
N ALA A 282 6.26 19.14 23.86
CA ALA A 282 7.48 18.32 23.84
C ALA A 282 7.43 17.26 22.71
N ALA A 283 6.30 16.60 22.54
CA ALA A 283 6.10 15.56 21.52
C ALA A 283 5.73 16.10 20.13
N ARG A 284 5.63 17.43 19.94
CA ARG A 284 5.14 18.05 18.70
C ARG A 284 5.90 17.60 17.45
N MET A 285 7.24 17.49 17.55
CA MET A 285 8.07 17.06 16.43
C MET A 285 7.75 15.64 15.99
N HIS A 286 7.44 14.75 16.94
CA HIS A 286 7.07 13.36 16.65
C HIS A 286 5.71 13.24 15.96
N PHE A 287 4.76 14.12 16.28
CA PHE A 287 3.45 14.18 15.60
C PHE A 287 3.52 14.76 14.18
N GLN A 288 4.60 15.47 13.83
CA GLN A 288 4.83 16.03 12.49
C GLN A 288 5.65 15.10 11.60
N ASP A 289 6.33 14.11 12.18
CA ASP A 289 7.16 13.17 11.44
C ASP A 289 6.30 12.10 10.74
N GLU A 290 6.04 12.31 9.45
CA GLU A 290 5.28 11.39 8.62
C GLU A 290 5.95 10.02 8.45
N ALA A 291 7.27 9.91 8.68
CA ALA A 291 7.98 8.64 8.63
C ALA A 291 7.51 7.70 9.74
N LEU A 292 7.15 8.22 10.92
CA LEU A 292 6.65 7.39 12.03
C LEU A 292 5.23 6.85 11.78
N ILE A 293 4.48 7.50 10.90
CA ILE A 293 3.05 7.25 10.63
C ILE A 293 2.84 6.02 9.73
N ASN A 294 3.69 5.82 8.72
CA ASN A 294 3.50 4.75 7.75
C ASN A 294 4.52 3.61 7.92
N PRO A 295 4.10 2.42 8.41
CA PRO A 295 4.96 1.25 8.49
C PRO A 295 5.48 0.78 7.12
N SER A 296 4.77 1.10 6.04
CA SER A 296 5.14 0.79 4.66
C SER A 296 6.16 1.76 4.04
N LEU A 297 6.39 2.92 4.66
CA LEU A 297 7.42 3.89 4.23
C LEU A 297 8.74 3.70 5.00
N VAL A 298 8.69 3.09 6.18
CA VAL A 298 9.87 2.75 6.97
C VAL A 298 10.28 1.32 6.59
N SER A 299 11.37 1.17 5.85
CA SER A 299 12.14 -0.08 5.92
C SER A 299 12.35 -0.37 7.40
N ALA A 300 11.74 -1.43 7.93
CA ALA A 300 11.83 -1.81 9.33
C ALA A 300 13.29 -1.70 9.76
N GLN A 301 13.63 -0.64 10.50
CA GLN A 301 14.89 -0.64 11.22
C GLN A 301 14.70 -1.75 12.26
N PRO A 302 15.58 -2.77 12.28
CA PRO A 302 15.57 -3.68 13.40
C PRO A 302 15.76 -2.80 14.63
N ILE A 303 14.77 -2.82 15.52
CA ILE A 303 14.88 -2.20 16.83
C ILE A 303 16.17 -2.78 17.41
N LEU A 304 17.18 -1.94 17.56
CA LEU A 304 18.41 -2.31 18.23
C LEU A 304 18.04 -2.43 19.72
N THR A 305 17.39 -3.53 20.08
CA THR A 305 17.20 -3.90 21.46
C THR A 305 18.58 -4.05 22.06
N LYS A 306 18.91 -3.09 22.92
CA LYS A 306 20.01 -3.06 23.88
C LYS A 306 20.43 -4.50 24.23
N PRO A 307 21.68 -4.93 23.95
CA PRO A 307 22.10 -6.28 24.31
C PRO A 307 22.13 -6.36 25.83
N ALA A 308 21.25 -7.20 26.37
CA ALA A 308 21.32 -7.62 27.76
C ALA A 308 22.66 -8.33 27.95
N ILE A 309 23.44 -7.81 28.90
CA ILE A 309 24.67 -8.43 29.40
C ILE A 309 24.27 -9.74 30.08
N LEU A 310 24.74 -10.86 29.56
CA LEU A 310 24.89 -12.09 30.32
C LEU A 310 26.35 -12.53 30.19
N PRO A 311 27.07 -12.77 31.30
CA PRO A 311 28.45 -13.23 31.25
C PRO A 311 28.44 -14.76 31.10
N PHE A 312 29.06 -15.28 30.04
CA PHE A 312 29.68 -16.59 30.13
C PHE A 312 30.86 -16.73 29.17
N THR A 313 32.00 -16.94 29.81
CA THR A 313 33.35 -17.26 29.30
C THR A 313 33.40 -18.63 28.65
N GLU A 314 34.14 -18.74 27.54
CA GLU A 314 35.21 -19.72 27.23
C GLU A 314 35.50 -19.68 25.71
N VAL A 315 36.62 -19.10 25.23
CA VAL A 315 38.02 -19.60 25.17
C VAL A 315 38.33 -20.28 23.82
N PHE A 316 39.28 -19.66 23.09
CA PHE A 316 40.18 -20.17 22.03
C PHE A 316 39.57 -20.44 20.64
N THR A 317 40.20 -20.16 19.49
CA THR A 317 41.47 -19.52 19.06
C THR A 317 41.40 -19.43 17.53
N GLY A 318 42.03 -18.43 16.90
CA GLY A 318 42.36 -18.53 15.47
C GLY A 318 42.41 -17.20 14.73
N ASP A 319 43.60 -16.59 14.78
CA ASP A 319 44.14 -15.47 14.01
C ASP A 319 43.60 -15.28 12.57
N PHE A 320 43.45 -14.02 12.13
CA PHE A 320 44.44 -13.39 11.23
C PHE A 320 44.11 -11.91 10.98
N ALA A 321 45.19 -11.13 10.88
CA ALA A 321 45.27 -9.68 10.87
C ALA A 321 44.72 -8.98 9.61
N ALA A 322 44.28 -7.72 9.77
CA ALA A 322 44.80 -6.59 8.99
C ALA A 322 44.23 -5.23 9.45
N SER A 323 45.11 -4.45 10.04
CA SER A 323 45.24 -3.00 10.14
C SER A 323 44.36 -2.13 9.24
N SER A 324 43.68 -1.15 9.84
CA SER A 324 43.60 0.20 9.25
C SER A 324 43.38 1.27 10.34
N SER A 325 44.10 2.35 10.11
CA SER A 325 44.51 3.40 11.03
C SER A 325 43.42 4.44 11.29
N SER A 326 43.40 4.89 12.54
CA SER A 326 42.70 6.07 13.04
C SER A 326 43.15 7.36 12.37
N VAL A 327 42.20 8.18 11.93
CA VAL A 327 42.34 9.64 11.90
C VAL A 327 41.12 10.28 12.57
N LEU A 328 41.44 10.96 13.66
CA LEU A 328 40.56 11.68 14.55
C LEU A 328 40.27 13.08 13.94
N ALA A 329 39.01 13.49 13.87
CA ALA A 329 38.65 14.89 13.71
C ALA A 329 37.43 15.23 14.58
N THR A 330 37.72 15.95 15.65
CA THR A 330 36.79 16.58 16.59
C THR A 330 36.27 17.88 15.97
N THR A 331 34.95 18.16 16.02
CA THR A 331 34.34 19.41 16.55
C THR A 331 32.87 19.62 16.12
N THR A 332 32.06 20.00 17.12
CA THR A 332 30.82 20.81 17.13
C THR A 332 29.49 20.28 16.54
N PRO A 333 28.39 20.25 17.33
CA PRO A 333 27.06 19.94 16.86
C PRO A 333 26.37 21.24 16.40
N THR A 334 26.14 21.37 15.10
CA THR A 334 25.21 22.37 14.57
C THR A 334 24.03 21.62 13.99
N SER A 335 22.84 21.98 14.46
CA SER A 335 21.55 21.42 14.09
C SER A 335 21.29 21.55 12.59
N ASP A 336 21.22 20.42 11.89
CA ASP A 336 20.54 20.32 10.60
C ASP A 336 19.66 19.06 10.59
N PRO A 337 18.45 19.13 10.01
CA PRO A 337 17.49 18.05 10.04
C PRO A 337 17.93 16.93 9.08
N MET A 338 17.97 15.72 9.62
CA MET A 338 18.24 14.47 8.93
C MET A 338 17.40 14.31 7.64
N PRO A 339 17.97 13.95 6.49
CA PRO A 339 17.24 13.29 5.43
C PRO A 339 17.60 11.81 5.42
N SER A 340 16.74 10.93 5.96
CA SER A 340 16.85 9.48 5.78
C SER A 340 16.32 9.03 4.40
N LYS A 341 16.66 9.75 3.33
CA LYS A 341 16.70 9.17 1.99
C LYS A 341 18.15 8.80 1.78
N LYS A 342 18.48 7.51 1.61
CA LYS A 342 19.81 7.14 1.11
C LYS A 342 19.96 7.85 -0.23
N ASP A 343 20.78 8.89 -0.26
CA ASP A 343 20.90 9.75 -1.41
C ASP A 343 21.43 8.92 -2.59
N LEU A 344 20.68 8.91 -3.70
CA LEU A 344 21.08 8.19 -4.91
C LEU A 344 22.46 8.67 -5.40
N ALA A 345 22.81 9.90 -5.06
CA ALA A 345 24.12 10.49 -5.30
C ALA A 345 25.29 9.76 -4.60
N VAL A 346 25.05 9.14 -3.43
CA VAL A 346 26.06 8.42 -2.65
C VAL A 346 26.18 6.96 -3.10
N LEU A 347 25.10 6.38 -3.62
CA LEU A 347 25.04 4.95 -3.95
C LEU A 347 25.48 4.62 -5.39
N LEU A 348 25.37 5.58 -6.32
CA LEU A 348 25.65 5.32 -7.73
C LEU A 348 27.10 5.67 -8.14
N PRO A 349 27.78 4.79 -8.90
CA PRO A 349 29.04 5.14 -9.56
C PRO A 349 28.89 6.35 -10.48
N THR A 350 30.02 6.99 -10.82
CA THR A 350 30.03 8.27 -11.57
C THR A 350 29.39 8.17 -12.96
N MET A 351 29.62 7.07 -13.71
CA MET A 351 29.05 6.91 -15.05
C MET A 351 27.51 6.82 -15.05
N PRO A 352 26.87 5.97 -14.21
CA PRO A 352 25.42 6.02 -14.00
C PRO A 352 24.89 7.39 -13.60
N ARG A 353 25.59 8.13 -12.74
CA ARG A 353 25.21 9.49 -12.35
C ARG A 353 25.16 10.43 -13.55
N LEU A 354 26.20 10.44 -14.39
CA LEU A 354 26.25 11.26 -15.60
C LEU A 354 25.18 10.87 -16.63
N ILE A 355 24.93 9.56 -16.81
CA ILE A 355 23.86 9.06 -17.69
C ILE A 355 22.49 9.54 -17.22
N LEU A 356 22.22 9.53 -15.91
CA LEU A 356 20.94 10.03 -15.37
C LEU A 356 20.76 11.53 -15.61
N ILE A 357 21.81 12.33 -15.45
CA ILE A 357 21.78 13.76 -15.77
C ILE A 357 21.47 13.97 -17.26
N ALA A 358 22.18 13.28 -18.15
CA ALA A 358 21.97 13.37 -19.59
C ALA A 358 20.57 12.91 -20.02
N ALA A 359 20.06 11.84 -19.42
CA ALA A 359 18.72 11.33 -19.65
C ALA A 359 17.63 12.30 -19.18
N TYR A 360 17.82 12.96 -18.04
CA TYR A 360 16.90 13.97 -17.52
C TYR A 360 16.82 15.17 -18.48
N LEU A 361 17.97 15.67 -18.93
CA LEU A 361 18.06 16.76 -19.90
C LEU A 361 17.44 16.38 -21.25
N ALA A 362 17.70 15.16 -21.73
CA ALA A 362 17.04 14.63 -22.92
C ALA A 362 15.51 14.54 -22.75
N SER A 363 15.01 14.23 -21.56
CA SER A 363 13.56 14.14 -21.34
C SER A 363 12.88 15.51 -21.33
N HIS A 364 13.47 16.49 -20.64
CA HIS A 364 12.82 17.79 -20.40
C HIS A 364 13.11 18.83 -21.49
N ASN A 365 14.32 18.86 -22.04
CA ASN A 365 14.65 19.80 -23.12
C ASN A 365 14.08 19.31 -24.46
N PRO A 366 13.47 20.18 -25.27
CA PRO A 366 13.05 19.81 -26.61
C PRO A 366 14.27 19.74 -27.55
N VAL A 367 14.21 18.82 -28.51
CA VAL A 367 15.30 18.56 -29.49
C VAL A 367 15.79 19.83 -30.23
N ARG A 368 14.92 20.84 -30.36
CA ARG A 368 15.24 22.11 -31.03
C ARG A 368 16.32 22.93 -30.32
N HIS A 369 16.48 22.76 -29.00
CA HIS A 369 17.43 23.52 -28.19
C HIS A 369 18.75 22.78 -27.95
N ASP A 370 18.87 21.52 -28.37
CA ASP A 370 20.07 20.72 -28.11
C ASP A 370 21.32 21.35 -28.73
N ILE A 371 21.22 21.89 -29.95
CA ILE A 371 22.34 22.56 -30.61
C ILE A 371 22.72 23.82 -29.84
N THR A 372 21.77 24.60 -29.34
CA THR A 372 22.10 25.85 -28.65
C THR A 372 22.69 25.63 -27.26
N VAL A 373 22.33 24.53 -26.59
CA VAL A 373 22.74 24.25 -25.20
C VAL A 373 23.99 23.36 -25.15
N PHE A 374 24.07 22.33 -25.99
CA PHE A 374 25.11 21.29 -25.89
C PHE A 374 26.18 21.35 -26.99
N SER A 375 26.09 22.27 -27.96
CA SER A 375 27.14 22.39 -28.99
C SER A 375 28.39 23.03 -28.41
N THR A 376 29.52 22.32 -28.50
CA THR A 376 30.85 22.86 -28.18
C THR A 376 31.43 23.72 -29.31
N PHE A 377 30.83 23.70 -30.50
CA PHE A 377 31.20 24.52 -31.63
C PHE A 377 30.34 25.78 -31.70
N HIS A 378 30.97 26.96 -31.64
CA HIS A 378 30.33 28.22 -31.99
C HIS A 378 29.86 28.16 -33.45
N HIS A 379 28.56 27.95 -33.66
CA HIS A 379 27.95 28.27 -34.94
C HIS A 379 27.97 29.79 -35.12
N GLY A 380 29.01 30.28 -35.80
CA GLY A 380 29.04 31.63 -36.35
C GLY A 380 27.69 31.91 -37.00
N LYS A 381 27.06 33.03 -36.58
CA LYS A 381 25.73 33.48 -36.99
C LYS A 381 25.38 32.98 -38.40
N LYS A 382 24.35 32.15 -38.54
CA LYS A 382 23.81 31.76 -39.85
C LYS A 382 23.64 33.03 -40.69
N LYS A 383 24.48 33.24 -41.70
CA LYS A 383 24.23 34.22 -42.76
C LYS A 383 22.91 33.83 -43.39
N LYS A 384 21.86 34.58 -43.07
CA LYS A 384 20.54 34.45 -43.69
C LYS A 384 20.76 34.69 -45.18
N ARG A 385 20.59 33.63 -45.97
CA ARG A 385 20.68 33.64 -47.42
C ARG A 385 19.71 34.72 -47.95
N GLY A 386 20.25 35.63 -48.76
CA GLY A 386 19.50 36.74 -49.35
C GLY A 386 18.30 36.27 -50.16
N GLY A 387 17.21 37.02 -50.04
CA GLY A 387 15.99 36.86 -50.81
C GLY A 387 15.14 38.11 -50.61
N LEU A 388 15.14 38.95 -51.64
CA LEU A 388 14.45 40.23 -51.75
C LEU A 388 12.92 40.03 -51.73
N ALA A 389 12.21 41.05 -51.21
CA ALA A 389 10.77 41.31 -51.31
C ALA A 389 9.78 40.49 -50.44
N SER A 390 9.41 41.06 -49.28
CA SER A 390 7.97 41.27 -48.96
C SER A 390 7.82 42.39 -47.93
N THR A 391 7.28 43.53 -48.37
CA THR A 391 6.83 44.66 -47.54
C THR A 391 5.50 44.36 -46.87
N LEU A 392 5.48 43.35 -46.00
CA LEU A 392 4.33 43.01 -45.16
C LEU A 392 4.84 42.82 -43.72
N PRO A 393 4.19 43.41 -42.71
CA PRO A 393 4.57 43.15 -41.33
C PRO A 393 4.15 41.71 -41.02
N GLN A 394 5.09 40.76 -41.11
CA GLN A 394 4.87 39.41 -40.61
C GLN A 394 4.68 39.49 -39.09
N ARG A 395 3.42 39.48 -38.69
CA ARG A 395 2.97 39.29 -37.31
C ARG A 395 3.57 37.97 -36.82
N ALA A 396 4.54 38.06 -35.90
CA ALA A 396 5.08 36.89 -35.23
C ALA A 396 3.93 36.03 -34.69
N PRO A 397 3.91 34.70 -34.90
CA PRO A 397 2.95 33.85 -34.23
C PRO A 397 3.36 33.80 -32.76
N ARG A 398 2.86 34.77 -31.98
CA ARG A 398 2.88 34.71 -30.52
C ARG A 398 1.90 33.62 -30.12
N SER A 399 2.33 32.36 -30.19
CA SER A 399 1.72 31.27 -29.46
C SER A 399 1.97 31.50 -27.97
N LYS A 400 1.18 32.40 -27.36
CA LYS A 400 1.00 32.48 -25.92
C LYS A 400 0.09 31.34 -25.49
N HIS A 401 0.54 30.10 -25.70
CA HIS A 401 0.02 29.01 -24.90
C HIS A 401 0.69 29.16 -23.55
N ARG A 402 -0.09 29.29 -22.46
CA ARG A 402 0.41 29.31 -21.09
C ARG A 402 1.37 28.12 -20.97
N LYS A 403 2.68 28.39 -20.92
CA LYS A 403 3.70 27.34 -20.88
C LYS A 403 3.46 26.58 -19.57
N ILE A 404 2.81 25.43 -19.66
CA ILE A 404 2.77 24.50 -18.54
C ILE A 404 4.24 24.22 -18.24
N ALA A 405 4.65 24.42 -16.99
CA ALA A 405 6.02 24.13 -16.59
C ALA A 405 6.32 22.70 -17.02
N ARG A 406 7.31 22.52 -17.91
CA ARG A 406 7.64 21.20 -18.47
C ARG A 406 8.11 20.21 -17.40
N LYS A 407 8.43 20.70 -16.20
CA LYS A 407 8.68 19.93 -14.99
C LYS A 407 7.41 19.22 -14.45
N LEU A 408 6.23 19.75 -14.75
CA LEU A 408 4.92 19.18 -14.37
C LEU A 408 4.33 18.25 -15.46
N LEU A 409 4.80 18.36 -16.71
CA LEU A 409 4.58 17.33 -17.71
C LEU A 409 5.55 16.19 -17.40
N GLY A 410 5.03 15.01 -17.03
CA GLY A 410 5.86 13.85 -16.71
C GLY A 410 6.91 13.55 -17.78
N ALA A 411 7.97 12.84 -17.39
CA ALA A 411 9.15 12.58 -18.23
C ALA A 411 8.78 12.07 -19.64
N HIS A 412 9.16 12.84 -20.66
CA HIS A 412 9.00 12.45 -22.05
C HIS A 412 9.99 11.34 -22.45
N SER A 413 9.56 10.48 -23.37
CA SER A 413 10.46 9.50 -23.97
C SER A 413 11.45 10.18 -24.93
N PHE A 414 12.71 9.80 -24.87
CA PHE A 414 13.79 10.27 -25.75
C PHE A 414 14.47 9.09 -26.46
N VAL A 415 15.18 9.37 -27.55
CA VAL A 415 15.95 8.36 -28.30
C VAL A 415 17.33 8.19 -27.66
N MET A 416 17.82 6.96 -27.58
CA MET A 416 19.14 6.64 -27.01
C MET A 416 20.26 7.50 -27.60
N GLU A 417 20.32 7.60 -28.92
CA GLU A 417 21.36 8.36 -29.63
C GLU A 417 21.45 9.82 -29.16
N ARG A 418 20.29 10.45 -28.94
CA ARG A 418 20.23 11.82 -28.44
C ARG A 418 20.78 11.93 -27.03
N MET A 419 20.45 10.99 -26.14
CA MET A 419 21.00 10.96 -24.78
C MET A 419 22.51 10.77 -24.79
N MET A 420 23.02 9.89 -25.65
CA MET A 420 24.47 9.65 -25.79
C MET A 420 25.21 10.90 -26.29
N ALA A 421 24.60 11.67 -27.21
CA ALA A 421 25.15 12.94 -27.66
C ALA A 421 25.22 13.98 -26.52
N ILE A 422 24.15 14.09 -25.72
CA ILE A 422 24.11 14.97 -24.55
C ILE A 422 25.12 14.49 -23.49
N LEU A 423 25.24 13.19 -23.27
CA LEU A 423 26.20 12.59 -22.33
C LEU A 423 27.64 12.97 -22.67
N ALA A 424 28.00 13.03 -23.95
CA ALA A 424 29.34 13.48 -24.36
C ALA A 424 29.61 14.93 -23.94
N ALA A 425 28.62 15.82 -24.08
CA ALA A 425 28.72 17.21 -23.62
C ALA A 425 28.82 17.28 -22.08
N VAL A 426 27.96 16.56 -21.35
CA VAL A 426 27.99 16.51 -19.87
C VAL A 426 29.32 15.95 -19.37
N ARG A 427 29.84 14.88 -19.99
CA ARG A 427 31.16 14.29 -19.65
C ARG A 427 32.30 15.28 -19.84
N SER A 428 32.24 16.11 -20.90
CA SER A 428 33.28 17.10 -21.17
C SER A 428 33.34 18.20 -20.10
N GLU A 429 32.18 18.67 -19.62
CA GLU A 429 32.13 19.63 -18.52
C GLU A 429 32.52 19.02 -17.18
N TRP A 430 32.10 17.79 -16.91
CA TRP A 430 32.53 17.07 -15.72
C TRP A 430 34.06 16.88 -15.69
N ALA A 431 34.66 16.50 -16.84
CA ALA A 431 36.10 16.36 -16.96
C ALA A 431 36.82 17.71 -16.73
N ALA A 432 36.25 18.81 -17.24
CA ALA A 432 36.77 20.16 -16.97
C ALA A 432 36.67 20.54 -15.48
N ALA A 433 35.57 20.20 -14.80
CA ALA A 433 35.37 20.46 -13.38
C ALA A 433 36.33 19.67 -12.47
N VAL A 434 36.71 18.45 -12.89
CA VAL A 434 37.64 17.57 -12.15
C VAL A 434 39.11 17.77 -12.58
N GLY A 435 39.39 18.56 -13.62
CA GLY A 435 40.75 18.82 -14.12
C GLY A 435 41.37 17.66 -14.91
N LEU A 436 40.56 16.79 -15.50
CA LEU A 436 41.01 15.65 -16.32
C LEU A 436 41.24 16.05 -17.78
N PRO A 437 42.28 15.51 -18.46
CA PRO A 437 42.56 15.83 -19.86
C PRO A 437 41.45 15.33 -20.79
N VAL A 438 40.93 16.25 -21.62
CA VAL A 438 39.76 16.07 -22.51
C VAL A 438 39.90 14.91 -23.51
N GLN A 439 41.13 14.51 -23.87
CA GLN A 439 41.43 13.53 -24.93
C GLN A 439 41.07 12.07 -24.61
N GLN A 440 40.75 11.71 -23.36
CA GLN A 440 40.39 10.33 -22.98
C GLN A 440 38.87 10.05 -22.95
N THR A 441 38.02 11.00 -23.35
CA THR A 441 36.58 10.96 -22.99
C THR A 441 35.60 10.58 -24.12
N THR A 442 36.09 10.25 -25.32
CA THR A 442 35.26 10.12 -26.54
C THR A 442 35.00 8.68 -27.01
N GLY A 443 35.50 7.67 -26.29
CA GLY A 443 35.23 6.26 -26.56
C GLY A 443 33.82 5.84 -26.16
N ILE A 444 33.16 5.00 -26.98
CA ILE A 444 32.02 4.21 -26.51
C ILE A 444 32.60 3.13 -25.59
N ASP A 445 32.81 3.49 -24.33
CA ASP A 445 33.36 2.58 -23.33
C ASP A 445 32.36 1.45 -23.05
N GLY A 446 32.83 0.21 -22.87
CA GLY A 446 31.99 -0.91 -22.40
C GLY A 446 31.27 -0.60 -21.08
N ASP A 447 31.82 0.34 -20.32
CA ASP A 447 31.27 0.88 -19.08
C ASP A 447 29.92 1.59 -19.28
N ILE A 448 29.66 2.18 -20.46
CA ILE A 448 28.36 2.81 -20.74
C ILE A 448 27.29 1.74 -20.86
N GLY A 449 27.57 0.64 -21.58
CA GLY A 449 26.65 -0.49 -21.71
C GLY A 449 26.32 -1.11 -20.35
N LEU A 450 27.33 -1.29 -19.49
CA LEU A 450 27.17 -1.79 -18.12
C LEU A 450 26.38 -0.80 -17.24
N ALA A 451 26.71 0.50 -17.31
CA ALA A 451 26.00 1.53 -16.57
C ALA A 451 24.53 1.63 -17.01
N MET A 452 24.25 1.46 -18.30
CA MET A 452 22.88 1.37 -18.80
C MET A 452 22.15 0.14 -18.29
N ALA A 453 22.76 -1.04 -18.39
CA ALA A 453 22.18 -2.28 -17.86
C ALA A 453 21.84 -2.17 -16.37
N THR A 454 22.75 -1.59 -15.56
CA THR A 454 22.51 -1.36 -14.12
C THR A 454 21.40 -0.33 -13.88
N LEU A 455 21.34 0.78 -14.62
CA LEU A 455 20.25 1.75 -14.50
C LEU A 455 18.88 1.17 -14.91
N THR A 456 18.87 0.24 -15.89
CA THR A 456 17.64 -0.47 -16.27
C THR A 456 17.19 -1.49 -15.23
N SER A 457 18.12 -2.24 -14.63
CA SER A 457 17.78 -3.21 -13.59
C SER A 457 17.28 -2.51 -12.32
N LEU A 458 17.82 -1.33 -12.01
CA LEU A 458 17.36 -0.44 -10.94
C LEU A 458 16.07 0.34 -11.29
N ARG A 459 15.54 0.19 -12.52
CA ARG A 459 14.36 0.90 -13.03
C ARG A 459 14.46 2.44 -12.95
N LEU A 460 15.68 2.99 -12.93
CA LEU A 460 15.94 4.44 -13.01
C LEU A 460 15.84 4.94 -14.47
N LEU A 461 16.06 4.03 -15.43
CA LEU A 461 15.76 4.18 -16.84
C LEU A 461 14.89 3.03 -17.31
N VAL A 462 13.81 3.34 -18.02
CA VAL A 462 12.85 2.37 -18.55
C VAL A 462 12.80 2.47 -20.06
N ARG A 463 12.96 1.34 -20.74
CA ARG A 463 12.77 1.26 -22.18
C ARG A 463 11.28 1.34 -22.53
N VAL A 464 10.95 2.18 -23.51
CA VAL A 464 9.58 2.37 -24.01
C VAL A 464 9.46 1.67 -25.36
N GLY A 465 8.81 0.49 -25.37
CA GLY A 465 8.55 -0.29 -26.59
C GLY A 465 9.07 -1.73 -26.51
N ALA A 466 8.53 -2.60 -27.35
CA ALA A 466 8.93 -4.01 -27.44
C ALA A 466 10.08 -4.15 -28.46
N GLY A 467 11.31 -4.26 -27.97
CA GLY A 467 12.50 -4.61 -28.75
C GLY A 467 13.48 -5.37 -27.86
N SER A 468 14.17 -6.37 -28.41
CA SER A 468 15.04 -7.26 -27.64
C SER A 468 16.42 -6.67 -27.36
N ASP A 469 16.96 -5.84 -28.25
CA ASP A 469 18.35 -5.36 -28.13
C ASP A 469 18.46 -4.06 -27.32
N LEU A 470 19.16 -4.11 -26.19
CA LEU A 470 19.34 -3.00 -25.25
C LEU A 470 20.23 -1.88 -25.82
N LEU A 471 21.11 -2.19 -26.78
CA LEU A 471 22.06 -1.23 -27.37
C LEU A 471 21.58 -0.62 -28.68
N ASP A 472 20.35 -0.93 -29.10
CA ASP A 472 19.76 -0.32 -30.29
C ASP A 472 19.68 1.20 -30.15
N ARG A 473 20.37 1.92 -31.02
CA ARG A 473 20.45 3.39 -31.00
C ARG A 473 19.11 4.06 -31.28
N GLY A 474 18.20 3.37 -31.97
CA GLY A 474 16.84 3.82 -32.23
C GLY A 474 15.86 3.62 -31.07
N SER A 475 16.27 2.89 -30.03
CA SER A 475 15.40 2.59 -28.89
C SER A 475 15.00 3.84 -28.12
N ARG A 476 13.73 3.87 -27.70
CA ARG A 476 13.17 4.95 -26.88
C ARG A 476 13.29 4.62 -25.40
N TRP A 477 13.69 5.60 -24.62
CA TRP A 477 13.92 5.51 -23.19
C TRP A 477 13.13 6.57 -22.44
N ARG A 478 12.75 6.29 -21.20
CA ARG A 478 12.12 7.21 -20.27
C ARG A 478 12.84 7.16 -18.93
N ILE A 479 13.13 8.33 -18.37
CA ILE A 479 13.66 8.48 -17.02
C ILE A 479 12.53 8.42 -15.99
N THR A 480 12.76 7.78 -14.86
CA THR A 480 11.81 7.65 -13.74
C THR A 480 12.22 8.47 -12.51
N VAL A 481 13.39 9.09 -12.56
CA VAL A 481 14.00 9.86 -11.47
C VAL A 481 13.41 11.27 -11.38
N THR A 482 13.24 11.78 -10.16
CA THR A 482 12.67 13.11 -9.91
C THR A 482 13.71 14.23 -10.04
N TRP A 483 13.25 15.47 -10.15
CA TRP A 483 14.12 16.65 -10.21
C TRP A 483 15.05 16.75 -9.00
N ASP A 484 14.53 16.50 -7.79
CA ASP A 484 15.31 16.66 -6.55
C ASP A 484 16.46 15.66 -6.49
N ASP A 485 16.23 14.42 -6.93
CA ASP A 485 17.26 13.38 -7.02
C ASP A 485 18.32 13.75 -8.07
N VAL A 486 17.90 14.20 -9.27
CA VAL A 486 18.82 14.63 -10.33
C VAL A 486 19.65 15.84 -9.88
N ARG A 487 19.03 16.78 -9.16
CA ARG A 487 19.73 17.95 -8.59
C ARG A 487 20.76 17.53 -7.55
N SER A 488 20.44 16.58 -6.68
CA SER A 488 21.41 16.04 -5.71
C SER A 488 22.59 15.35 -6.41
N ILE A 489 22.29 14.54 -7.45
CA ILE A 489 23.30 13.88 -8.27
C ILE A 489 24.20 14.91 -8.97
N GLY A 490 23.63 15.97 -9.54
CA GLY A 490 24.39 17.07 -10.15
C GLY A 490 25.37 17.72 -9.18
N ARG A 491 24.89 18.07 -7.99
CA ARG A 491 25.74 18.64 -6.92
C ARG A 491 26.87 17.69 -6.51
N SER A 492 26.60 16.38 -6.41
CA SER A 492 27.62 15.39 -6.05
C SER A 492 28.72 15.19 -7.10
N VAL A 493 28.46 15.63 -8.33
CA VAL A 493 29.36 15.53 -9.49
C VAL A 493 29.98 16.91 -9.82
N GLY A 494 29.52 17.98 -9.16
CA GLY A 494 29.98 19.35 -9.39
C GLY A 494 29.37 20.02 -10.63
N LEU A 495 28.18 19.59 -11.06
CA LEU A 495 27.49 20.13 -12.23
C LEU A 495 26.21 20.89 -11.84
N GLU A 496 26.09 22.12 -12.34
CA GLU A 496 24.91 22.98 -12.16
C GLU A 496 23.86 22.71 -13.25
N ILE A 497 23.04 21.69 -13.05
CA ILE A 497 22.04 21.22 -14.04
C ILE A 497 20.97 22.29 -14.37
N GLU A 498 20.77 23.28 -13.49
CA GLU A 498 19.80 24.36 -13.67
C GLU A 498 20.08 25.20 -14.91
N ASP A 499 21.36 25.45 -15.21
CA ASP A 499 21.79 26.24 -16.36
C ASP A 499 21.52 25.53 -17.70
N TRP A 500 21.34 24.22 -17.65
CA TRP A 500 21.19 23.35 -18.81
C TRP A 500 19.72 23.14 -19.19
N LEU A 501 18.77 23.59 -18.35
CA LEU A 501 17.33 23.39 -18.56
C LEU A 501 16.68 24.60 -19.25
N VAL A 502 15.94 24.35 -20.32
CA VAL A 502 15.25 25.41 -21.08
C VAL A 502 13.77 25.51 -20.66
N GLU A 503 13.33 26.70 -20.21
CA GLU A 503 11.95 26.98 -19.73
C GLU A 503 10.87 27.21 -20.81
#